data_AF-A0AAW8KZ71-F1
#
_entry.id   AF-A0AAW8KZ71-F1
#
_cell.length_a   1.000
_cell.length_b   1.000
_cell.length_c   1.000
_cell.angle_alpha   90.00
_cell.angle_beta   90.00
_cell.angle_gamma   90.00
#
_symmetry.space_group_name_H-M   'P 1'
#
loop_
_entity.id
_entity.type
_entity.pdbx_description
1 polymer ?
#
loop_
_entity_poly.entity_id
_entity_poly.type
_entity_poly.pdbx_seq_one_letter_code
_entity_poly.pdbx_strand_id
1 'polypeptide(L)'
;MSQKIHERLNQIPERILSTEFLTGQGLGNEIGFWIFDYAPEDELKVREYLHFLDGMLEKKHSQLKVVNINLLQAVVDYLAERNFIDKAIQMQKDKGDEALLKALKGPLHMDKFAPYLV
;
A
#
# COMPACT_ATOMS: atom_id res chain seq x y z
N MET A 1 13.50 -23.97 -1.83
CA MET A 1 13.88 -22.63 -1.33
C MET A 1 12.65 -21.73 -1.15
N SER A 2 11.68 -22.13 -0.31
CA SER A 2 10.44 -21.35 -0.04
C SER A 2 10.35 -20.85 1.42
N GLN A 3 11.34 -21.19 2.25
CA GLN A 3 11.27 -20.95 3.70
C GLN A 3 11.52 -19.48 4.09
N LYS A 4 12.14 -18.66 3.22
CA LYS A 4 12.50 -17.27 3.58
C LYS A 4 11.32 -16.32 3.69
N ILE A 5 10.30 -16.42 2.82
CA ILE A 5 9.23 -15.41 2.80
C ILE A 5 8.26 -15.58 3.97
N HIS A 6 7.85 -16.80 4.30
CA HIS A 6 6.95 -17.04 5.43
C HIS A 6 7.56 -16.60 6.77
N GLU A 7 8.85 -16.85 6.96
CA GLU A 7 9.58 -16.38 8.15
C GLU A 7 9.61 -14.84 8.23
N ARG A 8 9.84 -14.15 7.11
CA ARG A 8 9.79 -12.68 7.05
C ARG A 8 8.39 -12.14 7.28
N LEU A 9 7.36 -12.75 6.68
CA LEU A 9 5.97 -12.34 6.85
C LEU A 9 5.56 -12.40 8.33
N ASN A 10 6.02 -13.41 9.07
CA ASN A 10 5.75 -13.55 10.50
C ASN A 10 6.39 -12.43 11.37
N GLN A 11 7.30 -11.62 10.82
CA GLN A 11 7.86 -10.45 11.51
C GLN A 11 6.92 -9.22 11.42
N ILE A 12 5.97 -9.20 10.47
CA ILE A 12 5.06 -8.08 10.27
C ILE A 12 4.28 -7.77 11.55
N PRO A 13 3.58 -8.74 12.19
CA PRO A 13 2.79 -8.47 13.40
C PRO A 13 3.68 -7.99 14.55
N GLU A 14 4.85 -8.61 14.75
CA GLU A 14 5.80 -8.22 15.80
C GLU A 14 6.21 -6.74 15.65
N ARG A 15 6.41 -6.29 14.41
CA ARG A 15 6.82 -4.92 14.13
C ARG A 15 5.66 -3.93 14.30
N ILE A 16 4.53 -4.16 13.63
CA ILE A 16 3.44 -3.18 13.59
C ILE A 16 2.63 -3.11 14.89
N LEU A 17 2.70 -4.15 15.74
CA LEU A 17 2.06 -4.19 17.06
C LEU A 17 3.00 -3.76 18.19
N SER A 18 4.26 -3.49 17.89
CA SER A 18 5.21 -2.99 18.90
C SER A 18 4.76 -1.62 19.44
N THR A 19 5.01 -1.39 20.73
CA THR A 19 4.69 -0.11 21.38
C THR A 19 5.41 1.04 20.69
N GLU A 20 6.66 0.83 20.31
CA GLU A 20 7.51 1.79 19.62
C GLU A 20 6.87 2.24 18.29
N PHE A 21 6.36 1.28 17.50
CA PHE A 21 5.68 1.59 16.25
C PHE A 21 4.35 2.32 16.47
N LEU A 22 3.50 1.81 17.37
CA LEU A 22 2.17 2.37 17.63
C LEU A 22 2.21 3.78 18.26
N THR A 23 3.25 4.07 19.04
CA THR A 23 3.44 5.38 19.69
C THR A 23 4.32 6.33 18.87
N GLY A 24 4.86 5.88 17.73
CA GLY A 24 5.78 6.65 16.91
C GLY A 24 7.08 7.01 17.62
N GLN A 25 7.52 6.20 18.59
CA GLN A 25 8.76 6.46 19.32
C GLN A 25 9.98 5.98 18.54
N GLY A 26 10.81 6.94 18.10
CA GLY A 26 12.09 6.73 17.43
C GLY A 26 13.10 7.82 17.80
N LEU A 27 14.39 7.52 17.67
CA LEU A 27 15.49 8.45 17.90
C LEU A 27 15.52 9.50 16.77
N GLY A 28 14.74 10.58 16.91
CA GLY A 28 14.86 11.74 16.01
C GLY A 28 13.57 12.31 15.43
N ASN A 29 12.40 12.12 16.07
CA ASN A 29 11.14 12.69 15.57
C ASN A 29 10.69 12.08 14.22
N GLU A 30 11.10 10.83 13.95
CA GLU A 30 10.80 10.13 12.70
C GLU A 30 9.37 9.57 12.70
N ILE A 31 8.70 9.64 11.55
CA ILE A 31 7.39 9.04 11.33
C ILE A 31 7.49 7.53 11.55
N GLY A 32 6.59 6.93 12.33
CA GLY A 32 6.53 5.49 12.54
C GLY A 32 6.12 4.74 11.27
N PHE A 33 7.06 4.55 10.34
CA PHE A 33 6.85 3.76 9.12
C PHE A 33 7.81 2.58 9.07
N TRP A 34 7.39 1.53 8.39
CA TRP A 34 8.20 0.34 8.15
C TRP A 34 7.90 -0.19 6.75
N ILE A 35 8.95 -0.50 5.99
CA ILE A 35 8.85 -1.00 4.63
C ILE A 35 9.10 -2.51 4.65
N PHE A 36 8.17 -3.27 4.10
CA PHE A 36 8.32 -4.70 3.85
C PHE A 36 8.41 -4.93 2.34
N ASP A 37 9.61 -5.23 1.85
CA ASP A 37 9.86 -5.56 0.46
C ASP A 37 9.88 -7.08 0.23
N TYR A 38 9.48 -7.51 -0.96
CA TYR A 38 9.49 -8.92 -1.34
C TYR A 38 9.69 -9.08 -2.83
N ALA A 39 10.12 -10.27 -3.25
CA ALA A 39 10.33 -10.59 -4.63
C ALA A 39 8.96 -10.77 -5.34
N PRO A 40 8.77 -10.30 -6.58
CA PRO A 40 7.47 -10.33 -7.26
C PRO A 40 6.84 -11.74 -7.35
N GLU A 41 7.65 -12.79 -7.44
CA GLU A 41 7.20 -14.19 -7.47
C GLU A 41 6.45 -14.63 -6.20
N ASP A 42 6.62 -13.92 -5.09
CA ASP A 42 5.95 -14.21 -3.82
C ASP A 42 4.62 -13.45 -3.63
N GLU A 43 4.20 -12.63 -4.60
CA GLU A 43 3.01 -11.76 -4.51
C GLU A 43 1.74 -12.47 -4.05
N LEU A 44 1.46 -13.66 -4.59
CA LEU A 44 0.26 -14.41 -4.21
C LEU A 44 0.31 -14.85 -2.74
N LYS A 45 1.49 -15.22 -2.21
CA LYS A 45 1.67 -15.62 -0.81
C LYS A 45 1.53 -14.41 0.11
N VAL A 46 2.10 -13.27 -0.28
CA VAL A 46 1.98 -12.02 0.50
C VAL A 46 0.52 -11.59 0.58
N ARG A 47 -0.21 -11.62 -0.55
CA ARG A 47 -1.64 -11.29 -0.58
C ARG A 47 -2.48 -12.19 0.32
N GLU A 48 -2.24 -13.50 0.28
CA GLU A 48 -2.92 -14.45 1.17
C GLU A 48 -2.62 -14.15 2.65
N TYR A 49 -1.35 -13.86 2.97
CA TYR A 49 -0.94 -13.50 4.32
C TYR A 49 -1.60 -12.20 4.81
N LEU A 50 -1.69 -11.17 3.97
CA LEU A 50 -2.33 -9.90 4.33
C LEU A 50 -3.82 -10.09 4.69
N HIS A 51 -4.53 -10.96 3.97
CA HIS A 51 -5.92 -11.30 4.32
C HIS A 51 -6.03 -11.98 5.70
N PHE A 52 -5.11 -12.90 5.99
CA PHE A 52 -5.01 -13.51 7.32
C PHE A 52 -4.68 -12.46 8.40
N LEU A 53 -3.73 -11.56 8.12
CA LEU A 53 -3.28 -10.51 9.02
C LEU A 53 -4.44 -9.59 9.41
N ASP A 54 -5.22 -9.11 8.44
CA ASP A 54 -6.38 -8.25 8.68
C ASP A 54 -7.37 -8.93 9.65
N GLY A 55 -7.74 -10.19 9.37
CA GLY A 55 -8.65 -10.95 10.24
C GLY A 55 -8.07 -11.27 11.63
N MET A 56 -6.75 -11.45 11.73
CA MET A 56 -6.08 -11.60 13.03
C MET A 56 -6.11 -10.30 13.84
N LEU A 57 -5.84 -9.16 13.21
CA LEU A 57 -5.84 -7.85 13.85
C LEU A 57 -7.25 -7.49 14.36
N GLU A 58 -8.28 -7.70 13.54
CA GLU A 58 -9.68 -7.47 13.93
C GLU A 58 -10.09 -8.30 15.16
N LYS A 59 -9.69 -9.58 15.21
CA LYS A 59 -10.10 -10.50 16.28
C LYS A 59 -9.29 -10.36 17.57
N LYS A 60 -7.96 -10.23 17.45
CA LYS A 60 -7.03 -10.25 18.60
C LYS A 60 -6.63 -8.86 19.09
N HIS A 61 -6.77 -7.85 18.24
CA HIS A 61 -6.37 -6.47 18.51
C HIS A 61 -7.48 -5.48 18.16
N SER A 62 -8.74 -5.83 18.47
CA SER A 62 -9.95 -5.03 18.16
C SER A 62 -9.93 -3.58 18.66
N GLN A 63 -9.08 -3.26 19.63
CA GLN A 63 -8.85 -1.89 20.10
C GLN A 63 -8.07 -1.02 19.11
N LEU A 64 -7.33 -1.63 18.17
CA LEU A 64 -6.59 -0.92 17.13
C LEU A 64 -7.53 -0.63 15.95
N LYS A 65 -7.49 0.61 15.47
CA LYS A 65 -8.13 0.98 14.21
C LYS A 65 -7.11 0.83 13.10
N VAL A 66 -7.25 -0.22 12.31
CA VAL A 66 -6.34 -0.53 11.19
C VAL A 66 -7.08 -0.28 9.88
N VAL A 67 -6.41 0.36 8.94
CA VAL A 67 -6.89 0.55 7.57
C VAL A 67 -5.85 -0.06 6.62
N ASN A 68 -6.31 -0.96 5.76
CA ASN A 68 -5.49 -1.53 4.70
C ASN A 68 -5.71 -0.73 3.41
N ILE A 69 -4.65 -0.12 2.86
CA ILE A 69 -4.73 0.69 1.64
C ILE A 69 -3.90 0.02 0.55
N ASN A 70 -4.57 -0.52 -0.47
CA ASN A 70 -3.93 -0.93 -1.71
C ASN A 70 -3.76 0.29 -2.62
N LEU A 71 -2.54 0.84 -2.68
CA LEU A 71 -2.25 2.06 -3.43
C LEU A 71 -2.56 1.94 -4.93
N LEU A 72 -2.31 0.77 -5.54
CA LEU A 72 -2.60 0.57 -6.96
C LEU A 72 -4.10 0.61 -7.20
N GLN A 73 -4.87 -0.12 -6.40
CA GLN A 73 -6.33 -0.13 -6.48
C GLN A 73 -6.90 1.27 -6.25
N ALA A 74 -6.42 1.97 -5.22
CA ALA A 74 -6.84 3.34 -4.92
C ALA A 74 -6.55 4.31 -6.08
N VAL A 75 -5.40 4.20 -6.75
CA VAL A 75 -5.09 5.00 -7.94
C VAL A 75 -6.04 4.65 -9.09
N VAL A 76 -6.30 3.36 -9.33
CA VAL A 76 -7.21 2.92 -10.40
C VAL A 76 -8.62 3.44 -10.17
N ASP A 77 -9.15 3.27 -8.96
CA ASP A 77 -10.50 3.72 -8.59
C ASP A 77 -10.64 5.24 -8.70
N TYR A 78 -9.66 5.98 -8.17
CA TYR A 78 -9.62 7.43 -8.24
C TYR A 78 -9.59 7.96 -9.69
N LEU A 79 -8.86 7.31 -10.59
CA LEU A 79 -8.83 7.67 -12.00
C LEU A 79 -10.12 7.24 -12.72
N ALA A 80 -10.75 6.14 -12.29
CA ALA A 80 -12.01 5.66 -12.85
C ALA A 80 -13.16 6.62 -12.54
N GLU A 81 -13.27 7.08 -11.29
CA GLU A 81 -14.26 8.09 -10.87
C GLU A 81 -14.12 9.41 -11.65
N ARG A 82 -12.91 9.72 -12.10
CA ARG A 82 -12.61 10.90 -12.94
C ARG A 82 -12.81 10.66 -14.43
N ASN A 83 -13.31 9.50 -14.83
CA ASN A 83 -13.43 9.08 -16.23
C ASN A 83 -12.10 9.24 -16.99
N PHE A 84 -10.98 8.91 -16.34
CA PHE A 84 -9.63 9.12 -16.86
C PHE A 84 -8.89 7.82 -17.22
N ILE A 85 -9.34 6.65 -16.76
CA ILE A 85 -8.67 5.36 -17.01
C ILE A 85 -8.49 5.09 -18.51
N ASP A 86 -9.55 5.16 -19.30
CA ASP A 86 -9.46 4.86 -20.74
C ASP A 86 -8.52 5.83 -21.46
N LYS A 87 -8.55 7.10 -21.06
CA LYS A 87 -7.65 8.14 -21.61
C LYS A 87 -6.20 7.88 -21.23
N ALA A 88 -5.94 7.44 -20.00
CA ALA A 88 -4.62 7.07 -19.52
C ALA A 88 -4.07 5.88 -20.31
N ILE A 89 -4.86 4.81 -20.48
CA ILE A 89 -4.49 3.62 -21.24
C ILE A 89 -4.20 3.98 -22.70
N GLN A 90 -5.08 4.77 -23.34
CA GLN A 90 -4.89 5.18 -24.74
C GLN A 90 -3.65 6.07 -24.89
N MET A 91 -3.42 7.00 -23.97
CA MET A 91 -2.24 7.86 -23.99
C MET A 91 -0.94 7.05 -23.85
N GLN A 92 -0.91 6.06 -22.97
CA GLN A 92 0.25 5.19 -22.81
C GLN A 92 0.53 4.41 -24.10
N LYS A 93 -0.51 3.86 -24.75
CA LYS A 93 -0.38 3.15 -26.02
C LYS A 93 0.17 4.04 -27.14
N ASP A 94 -0.32 5.27 -27.23
CA ASP A 94 0.01 6.17 -28.35
C ASP A 94 1.32 6.96 -28.14
N LYS A 95 1.66 7.27 -26.89
CA LYS A 95 2.72 8.24 -26.55
C LYS A 95 3.73 7.73 -25.52
N GLY A 96 3.56 6.52 -25.01
CA GLY A 96 4.46 5.88 -24.06
C GLY A 96 4.32 6.36 -22.62
N ASP A 97 5.14 5.76 -21.75
CA ASP A 97 5.06 5.91 -20.30
C ASP A 97 5.36 7.33 -19.81
N GLU A 98 6.32 8.02 -20.42
CA GLU A 98 6.66 9.40 -20.03
C GLU A 98 5.49 10.37 -20.21
N ALA A 99 4.76 10.22 -21.31
CA ALA A 99 3.58 11.02 -21.60
C ALA A 99 2.46 10.71 -20.59
N LEU A 100 2.23 9.43 -20.29
CA LEU A 100 1.30 9.01 -19.24
C LEU A 100 1.66 9.62 -17.90
N LEU A 101 2.92 9.48 -17.45
CA LEU A 101 3.38 10.00 -16.16
C LEU A 101 3.18 11.52 -16.08
N LYS A 102 3.47 12.26 -17.16
CA LYS A 102 3.22 13.71 -17.21
C LYS A 102 1.73 14.05 -17.07
N ALA A 103 0.85 13.29 -17.72
CA ALA A 103 -0.59 13.50 -17.62
C ALA A 103 -1.14 13.13 -16.23
N LEU A 104 -0.58 12.12 -15.57
CA LEU A 104 -0.98 11.69 -14.24
C LEU A 104 -0.52 12.64 -13.12
N LYS A 105 0.53 13.46 -13.32
CA LYS A 105 1.01 14.43 -12.31
C LYS A 105 -0.09 15.36 -11.78
N GLY A 106 -0.99 15.81 -12.65
CA GLY A 106 -2.04 16.75 -12.29
C GLY A 106 -3.15 16.12 -11.44
N PRO A 107 -3.74 14.98 -11.86
CA PRO A 107 -4.73 14.24 -11.08
C PRO A 107 -4.15 13.63 -9.80
N LEU A 108 -2.94 13.05 -9.84
CA LEU A 108 -2.29 12.37 -8.70
C LEU A 108 -1.45 13.30 -7.82
N HIS A 109 -1.60 14.62 -7.98
CA HIS A 109 -0.97 15.57 -7.06
C HIS A 109 -1.45 15.30 -5.62
N MET A 110 -0.56 15.41 -4.64
CA MET A 110 -0.84 15.05 -3.24
C MET A 110 -2.08 15.75 -2.68
N ASP A 111 -2.29 17.03 -3.00
CA ASP A 111 -3.45 17.81 -2.55
C ASP A 111 -4.80 17.28 -3.05
N LYS A 112 -4.80 16.45 -4.09
CA LYS A 112 -6.03 15.87 -4.68
C LYS A 112 -6.17 14.38 -4.38
N PHE A 113 -5.06 13.65 -4.37
CA PHE A 113 -5.10 12.20 -4.16
C PHE A 113 -5.07 11.81 -2.68
N ALA A 114 -4.29 12.48 -1.84
CA ALA A 114 -4.24 12.14 -0.41
C ALA A 114 -5.61 12.28 0.29
N PRO A 115 -6.44 13.30 0.00
CA PRO A 115 -7.79 13.38 0.56
C PRO A 115 -8.77 12.30 0.07
N TYR A 116 -8.43 11.53 -0.97
CA TYR A 116 -9.25 10.41 -1.43
C TYR A 116 -9.00 9.12 -0.62
N LEU A 117 -7.85 9.02 0.05
CA LEU A 117 -7.45 7.81 0.78
C LEU A 117 -8.12 7.70 2.17
N VAL A 118 -8.85 8.73 2.62
CA VAL A 118 -9.39 8.89 3.99
C VAL A 118 -10.76 9.53 4.00
#